data_AF-A0A7Y3A371-F1
#
_entry.id   AF-A0A7Y3A371-F1
#
_cell.length_a   1.000
_cell.length_b   1.000
_cell.length_c   1.000
_cell.angle_alpha   90.00
_cell.angle_beta   90.00
_cell.angle_gamma   90.00
#
_symmetry.space_group_name_H-M   'P 1'
#
loop_
_entity.id
_entity.type
_entity.pdbx_description
1 polymer ?
#
loop_
_entity_poly.entity_id
_entity_poly.type
_entity_poly.pdbx_seq_one_letter_code
_entity_poly.pdbx_strand_id
1 'polypeptide(L)'
;DLRILYSPLEAVNIARDNPDREVVFFAVGFETTAPANALSVLHAEQAGISNYSILVSHVLVPPAMEAILDDEFCNINAFLGAGHVAAVMGYEDYHGLAEKYKIPIVVTGFEPLDLVQGILMAVKQLESGTHIVENQYARAVKAEGNLKARAIINAVFEVGDREWRGIGKILNSGYVIRKSYERFDAEKKYGIDHMQVAEDPSCIAGLVLKGIKKPKDCPEFGKRCTPESPLGAPMVSSEGACAAYYHFTE
;
A
#
# COMPACT_ATOMS: atom_id res chain seq x y z
N ASP A 1 -12.31 0.82 -23.24
CA ASP A 1 -12.32 -0.61 -22.86
C ASP A 1 -11.70 -0.69 -21.46
N LEU A 2 -12.39 -1.31 -20.51
CA LEU A 2 -11.93 -1.47 -19.13
C LEU A 2 -12.00 -2.95 -18.78
N ARG A 3 -10.91 -3.50 -18.25
CA ARG A 3 -10.79 -4.93 -17.93
C ARG A 3 -10.27 -5.11 -16.52
N ILE A 4 -10.84 -6.07 -15.80
CA ILE A 4 -10.39 -6.50 -14.49
C ILE A 4 -9.39 -7.63 -14.71
N LEU A 5 -8.17 -7.47 -14.20
CA LEU A 5 -7.07 -8.41 -14.37
C LEU A 5 -6.52 -8.80 -13.00
N TYR A 6 -6.04 -10.03 -12.89
CA TYR A 6 -5.40 -10.53 -11.65
C TYR A 6 -3.88 -10.37 -11.68
N SER A 7 -3.31 -10.09 -12.84
CA SER A 7 -1.87 -9.98 -13.02
C SER A 7 -1.49 -8.86 -13.99
N PRO A 8 -0.46 -8.05 -13.69
CA PRO A 8 0.06 -7.05 -14.63
C PRO A 8 0.67 -7.69 -15.89
N LEU A 9 1.11 -8.96 -15.83
CA LEU A 9 1.61 -9.67 -17.01
C LEU A 9 0.51 -9.99 -18.03
N GLU A 10 -0.75 -10.14 -17.58
CA GLU A 10 -1.87 -10.28 -18.50
C GLU A 10 -2.06 -9.02 -19.35
N ALA A 11 -1.85 -7.84 -18.75
CA ALA A 11 -1.91 -6.58 -19.49
C ALA A 11 -0.79 -6.47 -20.54
N VAL A 12 0.40 -7.01 -20.26
CA VAL A 12 1.48 -7.08 -21.25
C VAL A 12 1.11 -8.00 -22.42
N ASN A 13 0.47 -9.15 -22.15
CA ASN A 13 -0.04 -10.02 -23.21
C ASN A 13 -1.13 -9.33 -24.04
N ILE A 14 -2.05 -8.61 -23.40
CA ILE A 14 -3.07 -7.83 -24.11
C ILE A 14 -2.42 -6.78 -25.01
N ALA A 15 -1.38 -6.08 -24.54
CA ALA A 15 -0.63 -5.10 -25.35
C ALA A 15 0.01 -5.77 -26.58
N ARG A 16 0.67 -6.92 -26.40
CA ARG A 16 1.26 -7.70 -27.51
C ARG A 16 0.21 -8.09 -28.55
N ASP A 17 -0.95 -8.55 -28.11
CA ASP A 17 -1.98 -9.10 -28.98
C ASP A 17 -2.86 -7.99 -29.64
N ASN A 18 -2.67 -6.72 -29.24
CA ASN A 18 -3.41 -5.55 -29.76
C ASN A 18 -2.44 -4.40 -30.10
N PRO A 19 -1.52 -4.56 -31.08
CA PRO A 19 -0.45 -3.61 -31.35
C PRO A 19 -0.94 -2.24 -31.83
N ASP A 20 -2.18 -2.14 -32.29
CA ASP A 20 -2.85 -0.91 -32.73
C ASP A 20 -3.51 -0.13 -31.58
N ARG A 21 -3.45 -0.64 -30.34
CA ARG A 21 -4.08 -0.04 -29.16
C ARG A 21 -3.07 0.22 -28.06
N GLU A 22 -3.23 1.35 -27.38
CA GLU A 22 -2.52 1.63 -26.14
C GLU A 22 -3.14 0.87 -24.97
N VAL A 23 -2.29 0.20 -24.19
CA VAL A 23 -2.68 -0.58 -23.02
C VAL A 23 -2.01 0.01 -21.78
N VAL A 24 -2.83 0.56 -20.90
CA VAL A 24 -2.41 1.12 -19.61
C VAL A 24 -2.86 0.20 -18.50
N PHE A 25 -1.92 -0.27 -17.68
CA PHE A 25 -2.23 -1.02 -16.47
C PHE A 25 -2.21 -0.11 -15.24
N PHE A 26 -3.27 -0.12 -14.44
CA PHE A 26 -3.33 0.67 -13.21
C PHE A 26 -2.64 -0.08 -12.06
N ALA A 27 -1.40 0.32 -11.75
CA ALA A 27 -0.52 -0.33 -10.81
C ALA A 27 -0.73 0.25 -9.39
N VAL A 28 -1.71 -0.28 -8.67
CA VAL A 28 -2.08 0.14 -7.30
C VAL A 28 -1.49 -0.81 -6.26
N GLY A 29 -1.12 -0.26 -5.11
CA GLY A 29 -0.94 -1.02 -3.88
C GLY A 29 0.37 -0.74 -3.17
N PHE A 30 0.64 -1.52 -2.13
CA PHE A 30 1.84 -1.39 -1.32
C PHE A 30 3.05 -2.08 -1.95
N GLU A 31 4.12 -2.24 -1.18
CA GLU A 31 5.34 -2.93 -1.57
C GLU A 31 5.11 -4.41 -1.91
N THR A 32 3.97 -4.98 -1.52
CA THR A 32 3.56 -6.35 -1.88
C THR A 32 3.25 -6.52 -3.36
N THR A 33 2.67 -5.51 -4.01
CA THR A 33 2.26 -5.58 -5.42
C THR A 33 3.31 -4.99 -6.36
N ALA A 34 4.21 -4.15 -5.84
CA ALA A 34 5.28 -3.52 -6.61
C ALA A 34 6.19 -4.49 -7.39
N PRO A 35 6.61 -5.67 -6.87
CA PRO A 35 7.46 -6.59 -7.62
C PRO A 35 6.82 -7.08 -8.92
N ALA A 36 5.53 -7.43 -8.89
CA ALA A 36 4.82 -7.92 -10.07
C ALA A 36 4.66 -6.81 -11.13
N ASN A 37 4.41 -5.57 -10.69
CA ASN A 37 4.29 -4.42 -11.57
C ASN A 37 5.64 -3.99 -12.16
N ALA A 38 6.73 -4.10 -11.40
CA ALA A 38 8.08 -3.92 -11.95
C ALA A 38 8.41 -5.02 -12.97
N LEU A 39 8.09 -6.28 -12.66
CA LEU A 39 8.29 -7.41 -13.58
C LEU A 39 7.56 -7.22 -14.92
N SER A 40 6.35 -6.66 -14.93
CA SER A 40 5.62 -6.44 -16.18
C SER A 40 6.30 -5.39 -17.07
N VAL A 41 6.88 -4.35 -16.48
CA VAL A 41 7.68 -3.35 -17.20
C VAL A 41 8.95 -3.98 -17.79
N LEU A 42 9.69 -4.76 -16.99
CA LEU A 42 10.88 -5.47 -17.46
C LEU A 42 10.55 -6.47 -18.58
N HIS A 43 9.43 -7.20 -18.45
CA HIS A 43 8.97 -8.14 -19.46
C HIS A 43 8.57 -7.44 -20.76
N ALA A 44 7.84 -6.32 -20.67
CA ALA A 44 7.48 -5.52 -21.84
C ALA A 44 8.71 -4.94 -22.55
N GLU A 45 9.71 -4.45 -21.79
CA GLU A 45 10.99 -4.04 -22.35
C GLU A 45 11.70 -5.17 -23.10
N GLN A 46 11.86 -6.32 -22.45
CA GLN A 46 12.55 -7.47 -23.05
C GLN A 46 11.84 -7.97 -24.32
N ALA A 47 10.51 -7.91 -24.34
CA ALA A 47 9.68 -8.33 -25.47
C ALA A 47 9.54 -7.25 -26.56
N GLY A 48 10.09 -6.04 -26.37
CA GLY A 48 9.97 -4.95 -27.33
C GLY A 48 8.55 -4.38 -27.48
N ILE A 49 7.72 -4.50 -26.45
CA ILE A 49 6.32 -4.04 -26.46
C ILE A 49 6.28 -2.54 -26.16
N SER A 50 5.87 -1.74 -27.15
CA SER A 50 5.91 -0.26 -27.08
C SER A 50 4.57 0.39 -26.70
N ASN A 51 3.46 -0.35 -26.80
CA ASN A 51 2.10 0.11 -26.51
C ASN A 51 1.62 -0.28 -25.11
N TYR A 52 2.54 -0.67 -24.22
CA TYR A 52 2.27 -0.96 -22.82
C TYR A 52 2.82 0.17 -21.94
N SER A 53 2.05 0.57 -20.94
CA SER A 53 2.48 1.49 -19.88
C SER A 53 1.76 1.17 -18.58
N ILE A 54 2.30 1.63 -17.46
CA ILE A 54 1.67 1.53 -16.15
C ILE A 54 1.39 2.91 -15.59
N LEU A 55 0.21 3.06 -15.00
CA LEU A 55 -0.14 4.21 -14.16
C LEU A 55 0.17 3.83 -12.71
N VAL A 56 1.26 4.35 -12.19
CA VAL A 56 1.76 3.98 -10.86
C VAL A 56 0.98 4.71 -9.78
N SER A 57 0.39 3.94 -8.87
CA SER A 57 -0.25 4.40 -7.64
C SER A 57 0.21 3.52 -6.47
N HIS A 58 1.52 3.36 -6.39
CA HIS A 58 2.19 2.62 -5.34
C HIS A 58 2.55 3.52 -4.17
N VAL A 59 2.30 3.01 -2.97
CA VAL A 59 2.50 3.69 -1.70
C VAL A 59 3.35 2.84 -0.75
N LEU A 60 4.03 3.46 0.20
CA LEU A 60 4.99 2.83 1.12
C LEU A 60 4.48 2.86 2.55
N VAL A 61 4.59 1.74 3.25
CA VAL A 61 4.07 1.58 4.61
C VAL A 61 4.86 2.39 5.65
N PRO A 62 6.20 2.32 5.73
CA PRO A 62 6.94 3.03 6.79
C PRO A 62 6.70 4.56 6.79
N PRO A 63 6.74 5.28 5.65
CA PRO A 63 6.43 6.71 5.61
C PRO A 63 5.01 7.05 6.05
N ALA A 64 4.01 6.20 5.75
CA ALA A 64 2.65 6.40 6.24
C ALA A 64 2.51 6.14 7.74
N MET A 65 3.20 5.13 8.27
CA MET A 65 3.27 4.92 9.72
C MET A 65 3.87 6.16 10.41
N GLU A 66 4.95 6.70 9.86
CA GLU A 66 5.60 7.92 10.36
C GLU A 66 4.65 9.13 10.34
N ALA A 67 3.96 9.36 9.21
CA ALA A 67 2.98 10.44 9.09
C ALA A 67 1.82 10.33 10.09
N ILE A 68 1.38 9.11 10.41
CA ILE A 68 0.36 8.88 11.44
C ILE A 68 0.92 9.16 12.83
N LEU A 69 2.15 8.76 13.11
CA LEU A 69 2.81 9.02 14.41
C LEU A 69 3.11 10.51 14.64
N ASP A 70 3.34 11.27 13.57
CA ASP A 70 3.53 12.73 13.63
C ASP A 70 2.22 13.52 13.77
N ASP A 71 1.06 12.88 13.61
CA ASP A 71 -0.25 13.52 13.78
C ASP A 71 -0.53 13.78 15.28
N GLU A 72 -0.89 15.02 15.64
CA GLU A 72 -1.13 15.41 17.03
C GLU A 72 -2.30 14.65 17.69
N PHE A 73 -3.21 14.09 16.89
CA PHE A 73 -4.34 13.29 17.35
C PHE A 73 -4.00 11.79 17.44
N CYS A 74 -2.76 11.39 17.16
CA CYS A 74 -2.33 10.00 17.24
C CYS A 74 -2.41 9.47 18.66
N ASN A 75 -3.03 8.30 18.81
CA ASN A 75 -3.17 7.58 20.08
C ASN A 75 -2.66 6.14 19.99
N ILE A 76 -1.82 5.83 19.00
CA ILE A 76 -1.29 4.50 18.77
C ILE A 76 -0.15 4.23 19.77
N ASN A 77 -0.25 3.13 20.50
CA ASN A 77 0.79 2.71 21.44
C ASN A 77 1.67 1.57 20.92
N ALA A 78 1.24 0.84 19.89
CA ALA A 78 2.01 -0.22 19.25
C ALA A 78 1.48 -0.48 17.84
N PHE A 79 2.34 -1.03 16.97
CA PHE A 79 1.92 -1.51 15.65
C PHE A 79 2.00 -3.03 15.55
N LEU A 80 1.02 -3.60 14.87
CA LEU A 80 1.16 -4.90 14.22
C LEU A 80 1.61 -4.64 12.78
N GLY A 81 2.87 -4.97 12.47
CA GLY A 81 3.46 -4.76 11.16
C GLY A 81 2.88 -5.71 10.12
N ALA A 82 2.60 -5.20 8.92
CA ALA A 82 1.97 -5.94 7.84
C ALA A 82 2.86 -7.08 7.32
N GLY A 83 2.50 -8.33 7.63
CA GLY A 83 3.31 -9.51 7.33
C GLY A 83 3.69 -9.69 5.87
N HIS A 84 2.77 -9.47 4.92
CA HIS A 84 3.07 -9.60 3.49
C HIS A 84 4.03 -8.50 2.99
N VAL A 85 3.89 -7.26 3.47
CA VAL A 85 4.82 -6.17 3.16
C VAL A 85 6.21 -6.53 3.69
N ALA A 86 6.28 -6.98 4.94
CA ALA A 86 7.53 -7.40 5.56
C ALA A 86 8.13 -8.65 4.88
N ALA A 87 7.34 -9.54 4.30
CA ALA A 87 7.86 -10.67 3.52
C ALA A 87 8.63 -10.19 2.26
N VAL A 88 8.25 -9.04 1.69
CA VAL A 88 8.95 -8.42 0.55
C VAL A 88 10.10 -7.54 1.01
N MET A 89 9.83 -6.59 1.90
CA MET A 89 10.78 -5.53 2.26
C MET A 89 11.68 -5.89 3.43
N GLY A 90 11.27 -6.86 4.24
CA GLY A 90 11.86 -7.12 5.54
C GLY A 90 11.24 -6.23 6.60
N TYR A 91 11.90 -6.11 7.74
CA TYR A 91 11.46 -5.25 8.85
C TYR A 91 12.57 -4.36 9.40
N GLU A 92 13.71 -4.29 8.70
CA GLU A 92 14.84 -3.46 9.14
C GLU A 92 14.46 -1.98 9.27
N ASP A 93 13.67 -1.45 8.33
CA ASP A 93 13.22 -0.05 8.33
C ASP A 93 12.35 0.29 9.55
N TYR A 94 11.73 -0.70 10.19
CA TYR A 94 10.92 -0.49 11.40
C TYR A 94 11.77 -0.21 12.64
N HIS A 95 13.07 -0.56 12.66
CA HIS A 95 13.93 -0.29 13.83
C HIS A 95 14.07 1.21 14.09
N GLY A 96 14.26 2.01 13.02
CA GLY A 96 14.33 3.46 13.14
C GLY A 96 13.04 4.08 13.67
N LEU A 97 11.88 3.58 13.23
CA LEU A 97 10.58 4.03 13.72
C LEU A 97 10.37 3.68 15.20
N ALA A 98 10.65 2.44 15.59
CA ALA A 98 10.51 1.99 16.97
C ALA A 98 11.42 2.79 17.92
N GLU A 99 12.65 3.09 17.50
CA GLU A 99 13.59 3.88 18.30
C GLU A 99 13.18 5.36 18.40
N LYS A 100 12.80 5.98 17.27
CA LYS A 100 12.43 7.40 17.19
C LYS A 100 11.17 7.70 18.01
N TYR A 101 10.13 6.89 17.83
CA TYR A 101 8.81 7.12 18.45
C TYR A 101 8.59 6.37 19.76
N LYS A 102 9.57 5.57 20.19
CA LYS A 102 9.48 4.73 21.40
C LYS A 102 8.23 3.84 21.36
N ILE A 103 7.98 3.23 20.21
CA ILE A 103 6.78 2.43 19.95
C ILE A 103 7.14 0.98 19.57
N PRO A 104 6.58 -0.04 20.24
CA PRO A 104 6.72 -1.44 19.83
C PRO A 104 6.13 -1.67 18.44
N ILE A 105 6.83 -2.46 17.62
CA ILE A 105 6.35 -2.91 16.31
C ILE A 105 6.51 -4.42 16.24
N VAL A 106 5.41 -5.16 16.08
CA VAL A 106 5.44 -6.62 15.99
C VAL A 106 4.96 -7.05 14.61
N VAL A 107 5.81 -7.61 13.78
CA VAL A 107 5.41 -8.15 12.47
C VAL A 107 4.61 -9.42 12.67
N THR A 108 3.37 -9.46 12.18
CA THR A 108 2.46 -10.60 12.35
C THR A 108 2.05 -11.23 11.04
N GLY A 109 1.67 -12.50 11.10
CA GLY A 109 0.87 -13.14 10.05
C GLY A 109 -0.59 -12.70 10.10
N PHE A 110 -1.45 -13.43 9.40
CA PHE A 110 -2.87 -13.11 9.24
C PHE A 110 -3.80 -14.16 9.85
N GLU A 111 -3.25 -15.26 10.40
CA GLU A 111 -4.05 -16.23 11.13
C GLU A 111 -4.49 -15.64 12.47
N PRO A 112 -5.67 -16.02 13.01
CA PRO A 112 -6.12 -15.53 14.31
C PRO A 112 -5.08 -15.69 15.42
N LEU A 113 -4.35 -16.82 15.44
CA LEU A 113 -3.28 -17.05 16.41
C LEU A 113 -2.06 -16.14 16.21
N ASP A 114 -1.76 -15.75 14.97
CA ASP A 114 -0.67 -14.81 14.71
C ASP A 114 -0.98 -13.45 15.31
N LEU A 115 -2.21 -12.98 15.09
CA LEU A 115 -2.68 -11.70 15.60
C LEU A 115 -2.72 -11.69 17.12
N VAL A 116 -3.29 -12.73 17.75
CA VAL A 116 -3.35 -12.84 19.22
C VAL A 116 -1.94 -12.88 19.82
N GLN A 117 -1.01 -13.63 19.24
CA GLN A 117 0.36 -13.68 19.72
C GLN A 117 1.07 -12.34 19.52
N GLY A 118 0.88 -11.67 18.38
CA GLY A 118 1.46 -10.36 18.11
C GLY A 118 0.97 -9.29 19.09
N ILE A 119 -0.34 -9.29 19.40
CA ILE A 119 -0.93 -8.42 20.42
C ILE A 119 -0.30 -8.71 21.79
N LEU A 120 -0.17 -9.99 22.18
CA LEU A 120 0.46 -10.36 23.45
C LEU A 120 1.90 -9.87 23.54
N MET A 121 2.68 -9.98 22.46
CA MET A 121 4.06 -9.49 22.40
C MET A 121 4.12 -7.97 22.56
N ALA A 122 3.27 -7.24 21.84
CA ALA A 122 3.17 -5.78 21.95
C ALA A 122 2.79 -5.34 23.36
N VAL A 123 1.79 -5.96 23.98
CA VAL A 123 1.36 -5.66 25.35
C VAL A 123 2.47 -5.91 26.36
N LYS A 124 3.21 -7.02 26.25
CA LYS A 124 4.37 -7.27 27.14
C LYS A 124 5.44 -6.20 27.03
N GLN A 125 5.71 -5.73 25.81
CA GLN A 125 6.65 -4.64 25.61
C GLN A 125 6.16 -3.35 26.27
N LEU A 126 4.88 -3.00 26.10
CA LEU A 126 4.27 -1.85 26.75
C LEU A 126 4.35 -1.91 28.28
N GLU A 127 4.00 -3.05 28.88
CA GLU A 127 4.05 -3.25 30.34
C GLU A 127 5.47 -3.18 30.90
N SER A 128 6.48 -3.55 30.10
CA SER A 128 7.89 -3.51 30.49
C SER A 128 8.62 -2.21 30.10
N GLY A 129 7.96 -1.29 29.39
CA GLY A 129 8.55 -0.05 28.89
C GLY A 129 9.58 -0.24 27.77
N THR A 130 9.57 -1.37 27.08
CA THR A 130 10.45 -1.64 25.92
C THR A 130 9.77 -1.25 24.61
N HIS A 131 10.55 -0.89 23.59
CA HIS A 131 10.06 -0.44 22.28
C HIS A 131 10.94 -0.98 21.15
N ILE A 132 10.89 -2.29 20.94
CA ILE A 132 11.69 -2.99 19.94
C ILE A 132 10.81 -3.55 18.81
N VAL A 133 11.45 -3.83 17.68
CA VAL A 133 10.82 -4.56 16.59
C VAL A 133 10.95 -6.06 16.86
N GLU A 134 9.84 -6.79 16.82
CA GLU A 134 9.83 -8.25 16.90
C GLU A 134 9.15 -8.87 15.68
N ASN A 135 9.54 -10.10 15.35
CA ASN A 135 9.00 -10.84 14.22
C ASN A 135 8.24 -12.09 14.71
N GLN A 136 6.92 -11.95 14.90
CA GLN A 136 6.05 -13.08 15.19
C GLN A 136 5.89 -13.97 13.94
N TYR A 137 5.96 -13.38 12.74
CA TYR A 137 5.78 -14.08 11.46
C TYR A 137 7.07 -14.72 10.90
N ALA A 138 7.96 -15.21 11.77
CA ALA A 138 9.29 -15.71 11.42
C ALA A 138 9.30 -16.88 10.41
N ARG A 139 8.15 -17.58 10.24
CA ARG A 139 7.99 -18.63 9.23
C ARG A 139 7.97 -18.11 7.78
N ALA A 140 7.66 -16.83 7.58
CA ALA A 140 7.53 -16.22 6.25
C ALA A 140 8.38 -14.96 6.06
N VAL A 141 8.74 -14.28 7.16
CA VAL A 141 9.43 -12.99 7.13
C VAL A 141 10.87 -13.12 7.62
N LYS A 142 11.81 -12.62 6.83
CA LYS A 142 13.22 -12.43 7.19
C LYS A 142 13.51 -10.95 7.45
N ALA A 143 14.57 -10.65 8.18
CA ALA A 143 14.97 -9.27 8.50
C ALA A 143 15.20 -8.45 7.22
N GLU A 144 15.95 -9.03 6.29
CA GLU A 144 16.32 -8.41 5.00
C GLU A 144 15.20 -8.46 3.94
N GLY A 145 14.12 -9.19 4.22
CA GLY A 145 13.03 -9.45 3.29
C GLY A 145 13.41 -10.34 2.11
N ASN A 146 12.80 -10.08 0.97
CA ASN A 146 13.09 -10.79 -0.28
C ASN A 146 14.01 -9.94 -1.15
N LEU A 147 15.31 -10.20 -1.06
CA LEU A 147 16.35 -9.48 -1.80
C LEU A 147 16.11 -9.46 -3.33
N LYS A 148 15.57 -10.53 -3.91
CA LYS A 148 15.27 -10.59 -5.35
C LYS A 148 14.11 -9.67 -5.71
N ALA A 149 13.03 -9.68 -4.92
CA ALA A 149 11.90 -8.80 -5.14
C ALA A 149 12.29 -7.32 -4.99
N ARG A 150 13.06 -6.99 -3.95
CA ARG A 150 13.62 -5.64 -3.74
C ARG A 150 14.50 -5.19 -4.90
N ALA A 151 15.35 -6.07 -5.43
CA ALA A 151 16.17 -5.76 -6.61
C ALA A 151 15.31 -5.43 -7.84
N ILE A 152 14.22 -6.17 -8.06
CA ILE A 152 13.31 -5.92 -9.18
C ILE A 152 12.56 -4.59 -9.01
N ILE A 153 12.04 -4.31 -7.80
CA ILE A 153 11.44 -3.01 -7.47
C ILE A 153 12.45 -1.90 -7.79
N ASN A 154 13.67 -2.00 -7.26
CA ASN A 154 14.70 -0.96 -7.40
C ASN A 154 15.19 -0.78 -8.84
N ALA A 155 15.04 -1.77 -9.71
CA ALA A 155 15.38 -1.64 -11.11
C ALA A 155 14.43 -0.69 -11.84
N VAL A 156 13.12 -0.78 -11.56
CA VAL A 156 12.07 -0.04 -12.29
C VAL A 156 11.65 1.23 -11.56
N PHE A 157 11.61 1.18 -10.23
CA PHE A 157 11.05 2.23 -9.39
C PHE A 157 12.12 2.95 -8.56
N GLU A 158 11.83 4.19 -8.24
CA GLU A 158 12.49 4.96 -7.20
C GLU A 158 11.46 5.57 -6.26
N VAL A 159 11.90 5.91 -5.05
CA VAL A 159 11.03 6.53 -4.05
C VAL A 159 10.75 7.97 -4.45
N GLY A 160 9.48 8.38 -4.34
CA GLY A 160 9.03 9.74 -4.57
C GLY A 160 7.84 10.09 -3.70
N ASP A 161 7.39 11.33 -3.81
CA ASP A 161 6.21 11.82 -3.09
C ASP A 161 4.92 11.21 -3.65
N ARG A 162 3.95 10.98 -2.78
CA ARG A 162 2.59 10.59 -3.19
C ARG A 162 1.51 11.28 -2.37
N GLU A 163 0.39 11.50 -3.04
CA GLU A 163 -0.88 11.85 -2.40
C GLU A 163 -1.51 10.59 -1.81
N TRP A 164 -1.80 10.62 -0.51
CA TRP A 164 -2.56 9.59 0.17
C TRP A 164 -3.99 10.06 0.35
N ARG A 165 -4.92 9.42 -0.35
CA ARG A 165 -6.33 9.78 -0.30
C ARG A 165 -6.85 9.81 1.15
N GLY A 166 -7.39 10.95 1.58
CA GLY A 166 -7.85 11.22 2.94
C GLY A 166 -6.77 11.62 3.96
N ILE A 167 -5.48 11.45 3.67
CA ILE A 167 -4.38 11.85 4.57
C ILE A 167 -3.68 13.11 4.03
N GLY A 168 -3.51 13.20 2.71
CA GLY A 168 -2.81 14.26 1.99
C GLY A 168 -1.46 13.82 1.46
N LYS A 169 -0.65 14.79 1.03
CA LYS A 169 0.68 14.54 0.50
C LYS A 169 1.62 14.05 1.60
N ILE A 170 2.25 12.89 1.38
CA ILE A 170 3.33 12.39 2.24
C ILE A 170 4.60 12.31 1.40
N LEU A 171 5.68 12.94 1.88
CA LEU A 171 6.96 12.95 1.17
C LEU A 171 7.57 11.55 1.16
N ASN A 172 8.25 11.19 0.06
CA ASN A 172 8.95 9.90 -0.08
C ASN A 172 8.10 8.67 0.28
N SER A 173 6.80 8.73 0.00
CA SER A 173 5.81 7.76 0.49
C SER A 173 5.25 6.86 -0.60
N GLY A 174 5.84 6.86 -1.79
CA GLY A 174 5.42 6.00 -2.87
C GLY A 174 6.52 5.74 -3.88
N TYR A 175 6.19 4.94 -4.89
CA TYR A 175 7.06 4.68 -6.02
C TYR A 175 6.70 5.55 -7.22
N VAL A 176 7.74 5.96 -7.94
CA VAL A 176 7.69 6.58 -9.27
C VAL A 176 8.58 5.79 -10.21
N ILE A 177 8.29 5.81 -11.51
CA ILE A 177 9.10 5.09 -12.50
C ILE A 177 10.43 5.82 -12.70
N ARG A 178 11.52 5.07 -12.63
CA ARG A 178 12.86 5.59 -12.93
C ARG A 178 12.94 6.12 -14.35
N LYS A 179 13.78 7.14 -14.54
CA LYS A 179 14.02 7.73 -15.86
C LYS A 179 14.38 6.72 -16.97
N SER A 180 15.12 5.66 -16.66
CA SER A 180 15.46 4.60 -17.63
C SER A 180 14.24 3.86 -18.20
N TYR A 181 13.13 3.86 -17.46
CA TYR A 181 11.87 3.19 -17.79
C TYR A 181 10.75 4.17 -18.12
N GLU A 182 11.05 5.46 -18.30
CA GLU A 182 10.08 6.55 -18.50
C GLU A 182 9.08 6.32 -19.64
N ARG A 183 9.45 5.57 -20.69
CA ARG A 183 8.52 5.21 -21.78
C ARG A 183 7.32 4.36 -21.34
N PHE A 184 7.42 3.69 -20.19
CA PHE A 184 6.35 2.90 -19.59
C PHE A 184 5.55 3.69 -18.55
N ASP A 185 5.90 4.95 -18.29
CA ASP A 185 5.20 5.81 -17.35
C ASP A 185 3.98 6.44 -18.03
N ALA A 186 2.78 5.98 -17.66
CA ALA A 186 1.55 6.52 -18.21
C ALA A 186 1.31 7.98 -17.79
N GLU A 187 1.72 8.39 -16.58
CA GLU A 187 1.55 9.77 -16.11
C GLU A 187 2.29 10.73 -17.05
N LYS A 188 3.54 10.38 -17.40
CA LYS A 188 4.38 11.17 -18.30
C LYS A 188 4.01 11.01 -19.78
N LYS A 189 3.73 9.79 -20.23
CA LYS A 189 3.39 9.49 -21.63
C LYS A 189 2.15 10.26 -22.08
N TYR A 190 1.18 10.43 -21.19
CA TYR A 190 -0.09 11.13 -21.49
C TYR A 190 -0.20 12.52 -20.85
N GLY A 191 0.80 12.96 -20.08
CA GLY A 191 0.84 14.29 -19.46
C GLY A 191 -0.31 14.52 -18.46
N ILE A 192 -0.62 13.54 -17.62
CA ILE A 192 -1.76 13.55 -16.68
C ILE A 192 -1.36 13.73 -15.21
N ASP A 193 -0.09 14.04 -14.95
CA ASP A 193 0.49 14.29 -13.63
C ASP A 193 -0.14 15.47 -12.88
N HIS A 194 -0.78 16.40 -13.59
CA HIS A 194 -1.45 17.57 -13.04
C HIS A 194 -2.92 17.34 -12.63
N MET A 195 -3.47 16.15 -12.89
CA MET A 195 -4.88 15.88 -12.60
C MET A 195 -5.12 15.82 -11.09
N GLN A 196 -6.06 16.62 -10.61
CA GLN A 196 -6.56 16.57 -9.24
C GLN A 196 -8.03 16.17 -9.23
N VAL A 197 -8.37 15.22 -8.36
CA VAL A 197 -9.76 14.75 -8.18
C VAL A 197 -10.19 15.12 -6.76
N ALA A 198 -11.28 15.86 -6.65
CA ALA A 198 -11.87 16.19 -5.36
C ALA A 198 -12.46 14.94 -4.70
N GLU A 199 -12.18 14.77 -3.41
CA GLU A 199 -12.86 13.77 -2.60
C GLU A 199 -14.26 14.22 -2.22
N ASP A 200 -15.17 13.28 -1.95
CA ASP A 200 -16.49 13.61 -1.42
C ASP A 200 -16.32 14.23 -0.01
N PRO A 201 -16.77 15.47 0.22
CA PRO A 201 -16.55 16.17 1.48
C PRO A 201 -17.27 15.54 2.68
N SER A 202 -18.25 14.67 2.44
CA SER A 202 -18.93 13.89 3.49
C SER A 202 -18.16 12.64 3.90
N CYS A 203 -17.13 12.24 3.14
CA CYS A 203 -16.32 11.07 3.43
C CYS A 203 -15.27 11.37 4.50
N ILE A 204 -15.34 10.68 5.64
CA ILE A 204 -14.33 10.78 6.71
C ILE A 204 -13.24 9.69 6.61
N ALA A 205 -12.98 9.16 5.41
CA ALA A 205 -12.02 8.06 5.19
C ALA A 205 -10.64 8.36 5.79
N GLY A 206 -10.18 9.61 5.71
CA GLY A 206 -8.94 10.06 6.36
C GLY A 206 -8.89 9.78 7.85
N LEU A 207 -9.95 10.13 8.59
CA LEU A 207 -10.03 9.89 10.04
C LEU A 207 -10.06 8.39 10.37
N VAL A 208 -10.65 7.58 9.50
CA VAL A 208 -10.67 6.11 9.64
C VAL A 208 -9.29 5.53 9.39
N LEU A 209 -8.60 5.96 8.32
CA LEU A 209 -7.26 5.49 7.97
C LEU A 209 -6.21 5.86 9.03
N LYS A 210 -6.38 7.00 9.71
CA LYS A 210 -5.53 7.39 10.85
C LYS A 210 -5.90 6.69 12.18
N GLY A 211 -6.95 5.89 12.21
CA GLY A 211 -7.42 5.23 13.44
C GLY A 211 -8.15 6.13 14.45
N ILE A 212 -8.44 7.39 14.08
CA ILE A 212 -9.10 8.38 14.95
C ILE A 212 -10.60 8.09 15.08
N LYS A 213 -11.23 7.59 14.01
CA LYS A 213 -12.66 7.23 13.95
C LYS A 213 -12.83 5.80 13.45
N LYS A 214 -13.90 5.14 13.84
CA LYS A 214 -14.30 3.84 13.27
C LYS A 214 -15.21 4.06 12.06
N PRO A 215 -15.29 3.12 11.10
CA PRO A 215 -16.20 3.24 9.96
C PRO A 215 -17.65 3.54 10.35
N LYS A 216 -18.14 2.93 11.45
CA LYS A 216 -19.49 3.17 11.99
C LYS A 216 -19.73 4.60 12.52
N ASP A 217 -18.67 5.38 12.75
CA ASP A 217 -18.78 6.79 13.15
C ASP A 217 -18.98 7.71 11.93
N CYS A 218 -18.86 7.18 10.70
CA CYS A 218 -19.10 7.92 9.47
C CYS A 218 -20.60 8.04 9.18
N PRO A 219 -21.14 9.24 8.92
CA PRO A 219 -22.57 9.45 8.68
C PRO A 219 -23.08 8.74 7.41
N GLU A 220 -22.19 8.48 6.45
CA GLU A 220 -22.50 7.88 5.15
C GLU A 220 -22.33 6.36 5.10
N PHE A 221 -21.69 5.78 6.11
CA PHE A 221 -21.37 4.36 6.14
C PHE A 221 -22.63 3.49 6.10
N GLY A 222 -22.69 2.57 5.13
CA GLY A 222 -23.82 1.68 4.90
C GLY A 222 -25.09 2.36 4.40
N LYS A 223 -25.03 3.67 4.09
CA LYS A 223 -26.13 4.44 3.52
C LYS A 223 -25.81 4.78 2.06
N ARG A 224 -25.23 5.96 1.82
CA ARG A 224 -24.76 6.37 0.49
C ARG A 224 -23.40 5.75 0.14
N CYS A 225 -22.62 5.35 1.14
CA CYS A 225 -21.34 4.68 0.97
C CYS A 225 -21.52 3.17 1.23
N THR A 226 -21.52 2.38 0.16
CA THR A 226 -21.54 0.90 0.18
C THR A 226 -20.46 0.35 -0.76
N PRO A 227 -20.14 -0.95 -0.73
CA PRO A 227 -19.20 -1.54 -1.70
C PRO A 227 -19.60 -1.32 -3.17
N GLU A 228 -20.91 -1.29 -3.47
CA GLU A 228 -21.43 -1.03 -4.81
C GLU A 228 -21.39 0.46 -5.20
N SER A 229 -21.45 1.35 -4.21
CA SER A 229 -21.40 2.80 -4.39
C SER A 229 -20.44 3.44 -3.38
N PRO A 230 -19.12 3.25 -3.51
CA PRO A 230 -18.16 3.69 -2.52
C PRO A 230 -17.86 5.20 -2.64
N LEU A 231 -17.97 5.93 -1.53
CA LEU A 231 -17.58 7.35 -1.48
C LEU A 231 -16.08 7.55 -1.24
N GLY A 232 -15.40 6.58 -0.62
CA GLY A 232 -13.98 6.67 -0.24
C GLY A 232 -13.23 5.36 -0.47
N ALA A 233 -11.91 5.45 -0.64
CA ALA A 233 -11.04 4.30 -0.93
C ALA A 233 -11.20 3.11 0.04
N PRO A 234 -11.37 3.30 1.37
CA PRO A 234 -11.53 2.17 2.29
C PRO A 234 -12.82 1.36 2.12
N MET A 235 -13.77 1.80 1.29
CA MET A 235 -14.98 1.04 0.92
C MET A 235 -14.83 0.30 -0.43
N VAL A 236 -13.83 0.66 -1.25
CA VAL A 236 -13.64 0.09 -2.59
C VAL A 236 -13.00 -1.29 -2.53
N SER A 237 -11.93 -1.43 -1.73
CA SER A 237 -11.23 -2.70 -1.58
C SER A 237 -11.94 -3.57 -0.55
N SER A 238 -12.03 -4.88 -0.81
CA SER A 238 -12.47 -5.86 0.19
C SER A 238 -11.56 -5.91 1.42
N GLU A 239 -10.31 -5.45 1.30
CA GLU A 239 -9.35 -5.31 2.40
C GLU A 239 -9.47 -3.95 3.12
N GLY A 240 -10.28 -3.03 2.59
CA GLY A 240 -10.46 -1.70 3.17
C GLY A 240 -11.23 -1.76 4.49
N ALA A 241 -10.81 -0.94 5.46
CA ALA A 241 -11.42 -0.93 6.79
C ALA A 241 -12.93 -0.70 6.77
N CYS A 242 -13.45 0.17 5.89
CA CYS A 242 -14.89 0.38 5.78
C CYS A 242 -15.59 -0.84 5.18
N ALA A 243 -15.09 -1.41 4.08
CA ALA A 243 -15.68 -2.60 3.48
C ALA A 243 -15.69 -3.79 4.45
N ALA A 244 -14.60 -4.00 5.20
CA ALA A 244 -14.50 -5.05 6.22
C ALA A 244 -15.57 -4.87 7.31
N TYR A 245 -15.75 -3.65 7.84
CA TYR A 245 -16.86 -3.38 8.76
C TYR A 245 -18.21 -3.63 8.09
N TYR A 246 -18.41 -3.24 6.83
CA TYR A 246 -19.69 -3.42 6.16
C TYR A 246 -20.08 -4.91 6.03
N HIS A 247 -19.10 -5.79 5.76
CA HIS A 247 -19.35 -7.22 5.58
C HIS A 247 -19.42 -8.04 6.86
N PHE A 248 -18.75 -7.60 7.94
CA PHE A 248 -18.56 -8.42 9.14
C PHE A 248 -19.11 -7.80 10.43
N THR A 249 -19.78 -6.65 10.37
CA THR A 249 -20.52 -6.14 11.54
C THR A 249 -21.93 -6.73 11.55
N GLU A 250 -22.19 -7.62 12.51
CA GLU A 250 -23.56 -8.04 12.89
C GLU A 250 -24.34 -6.88 13.53
#